data_AF-A0A2V6U921-F1
#
_entry.id   AF-A0A2V6U921-F1
#
_cell.length_a   1.000
_cell.length_b   1.000
_cell.length_c   1.000
_cell.angle_alpha   90.00
_cell.angle_beta   90.00
_cell.angle_gamma   90.00
#
_symmetry.space_group_name_H-M   'P 1'
#
loop_
_entity.id
_entity.type
_entity.pdbx_description
1 polymer ?
#
loop_
_entity_poly.entity_id
_entity_poly.type
_entity_poly.pdbx_seq_one_letter_code
_entity_poly.pdbx_strand_id
1 'polypeptide(L)' 'AMHVIELRTTPQGHPAYRRICQQMHRLIAEQAGHRAIAAAMCFADHSEVALERLEAERATERRRQRR' A
#
# COMPACT_ATOMS: atom_id res chain seq x y z
N ALA A 1 5.30 -11.72 6.41
CA ALA A 1 5.51 -10.67 5.39
C ALA A 1 4.23 -10.40 4.60
N MET A 2 3.62 -11.42 3.98
CA MET A 2 2.40 -11.32 3.15
C MET A 2 1.31 -10.39 3.70
N HIS A 3 0.69 -10.71 4.85
CA HIS A 3 -0.41 -9.90 5.41
C HIS A 3 -0.04 -8.43 5.65
N VAL A 4 1.20 -8.14 6.05
CA VAL A 4 1.65 -6.76 6.27
C VAL A 4 1.74 -6.03 4.95
N ILE A 5 2.31 -6.66 3.93
CA ILE A 5 2.42 -6.06 2.59
C ILE A 5 1.01 -5.75 2.07
N GLU A 6 0.12 -6.74 2.03
CA GLU A 6 -1.22 -6.58 1.47
C GLU A 6 -2.05 -5.51 2.19
N LEU A 7 -2.05 -5.49 3.53
CA LEU A 7 -2.80 -4.49 4.29
C LEU A 7 -2.21 -3.08 4.14
N ARG A 8 -0.88 -2.96 4.07
CA ARG A 8 -0.18 -1.68 4.12
C ARG A 8 0.08 -1.08 2.75
N THR A 9 -0.18 -1.80 1.66
CA THR A 9 -0.18 -1.26 0.31
C THR A 9 -1.52 -0.68 -0.13
N THR A 10 -2.58 -0.77 0.67
CA THR A 10 -3.92 -0.25 0.30
C THR A 10 -3.96 1.27 0.06
N PRO A 11 -4.87 1.79 -0.80
CA PRO A 11 -5.12 3.23 -1.06
C PRO A 11 -5.31 4.10 0.16
N GLN A 12 -5.86 3.54 1.24
CA GLN A 12 -6.14 4.25 2.48
C GLN A 12 -4.93 4.26 3.43
N GLY A 13 -3.85 3.56 3.07
CA GLY A 13 -2.62 3.48 3.85
C GLY A 13 -1.78 4.76 3.74
N HIS A 14 -0.95 5.01 4.77
CA HIS A 14 -0.06 6.17 4.75
C HIS A 14 1.07 5.98 3.70
N PRO A 15 1.37 6.97 2.84
CA PRO A 15 2.23 6.81 1.66
C PRO A 15 3.62 6.22 1.95
N ALA A 16 4.24 6.62 3.07
CA ALA A 16 5.55 6.09 3.45
C ALA A 16 5.53 4.57 3.67
N TYR A 17 4.49 4.05 4.34
CA TYR A 17 4.37 2.61 4.58
C TYR A 17 4.08 1.85 3.30
N ARG A 18 3.28 2.43 2.39
CA ARG A 18 3.00 1.84 1.09
C ARG A 18 4.29 1.63 0.29
N ARG A 19 5.09 2.69 0.13
CA ARG A 19 6.36 2.63 -0.60
C ARG A 19 7.30 1.57 -0.02
N ILE A 20 7.41 1.52 1.31
CA ILE A 20 8.23 0.51 1.99
C ILE A 20 7.70 -0.89 1.68
N CYS A 21 6.38 -1.13 1.78
CA CYS A 21 5.80 -2.45 1.56
C CYS A 21 5.87 -2.88 0.09
N GLN A 22 5.72 -1.96 -0.86
CA GLN A 22 5.94 -2.19 -2.29
C GLN A 22 7.40 -2.59 -2.56
N GLN A 23 8.36 -1.90 -1.94
CA GLN A 23 9.77 -2.24 -2.05
C GLN A 23 10.09 -3.60 -1.39
N MET A 24 9.49 -3.90 -0.24
CA MET A 24 9.60 -5.22 0.39
C MET A 24 9.08 -6.33 -0.51
N HIS A 25 7.92 -6.13 -1.15
CA HIS A 25 7.36 -7.09 -2.11
C HIS A 25 8.33 -7.36 -3.27
N ARG A 26 8.91 -6.29 -3.84
CA ARG A 26 9.93 -6.40 -4.90
C ARG A 26 11.17 -7.15 -4.43
N LEU A 27 11.69 -6.84 -3.24
CA LEU A 27 12.86 -7.52 -2.68
C LEU A 27 12.62 -9.00 -2.42
N ILE A 28 11.41 -9.40 -2.01
CA ILE A 28 11.05 -10.81 -1.85
C ILE A 28 11.13 -11.56 -3.19
N ALA A 29 10.66 -10.94 -4.28
CA ALA A 29 10.69 -11.54 -5.60
C ALA A 29 12.11 -11.57 -6.21
N GLU A 30 12.83 -10.44 -6.14
CA GLU A 30 14.06 -10.20 -6.90
C GLU A 30 15.32 -10.55 -6.09
N GLN A 31 15.42 -10.07 -4.85
CA GLN A 31 16.61 -10.24 -4.02
C GLN A 31 16.62 -11.60 -3.32
N ALA A 32 15.50 -12.00 -2.74
CA ALA A 32 15.36 -13.31 -2.10
C ALA A 32 15.02 -14.43 -3.10
N GLY A 33 14.65 -14.08 -4.33
CA GLY A 33 14.33 -15.04 -5.40
C GLY A 33 13.01 -15.81 -5.21
N HIS A 34 12.18 -15.45 -4.23
CA HIS A 34 10.93 -16.15 -3.90
C HIS A 34 9.76 -15.72 -4.79
N ARG A 35 9.90 -15.90 -6.10
CA ARG A 35 8.92 -15.46 -7.10
C ARG A 35 7.52 -16.03 -6.88
N ALA A 36 7.40 -17.31 -6.54
CA ALA A 36 6.10 -17.94 -6.28
C ALA A 36 5.41 -17.36 -5.03
N ILE A 37 6.18 -17.02 -3.99
CA ILE A 37 5.64 -16.41 -2.76
C ILE A 37 5.19 -14.98 -3.03
N ALA A 38 5.97 -14.21 -3.78
CA ALA A 38 5.59 -12.87 -4.20
C ALA A 38 4.34 -12.89 -5.10
N ALA A 39 4.29 -13.81 -6.07
CA ALA A 39 3.12 -13.99 -6.94
C ALA A 39 1.84 -14.39 -6.17
N ALA A 40 1.98 -15.06 -5.03
CA ALA A 40 0.85 -15.38 -4.16
C ALA A 40 0.31 -14.16 -3.37
N MET A 41 1.03 -13.02 -3.33
CA MET A 41 0.58 -11.78 -2.68
C MET A 41 -0.35 -10.98 -3.61
N CYS A 42 -1.50 -11.56 -3.97
CA CYS A 42 -2.41 -11.02 -4.97
C CYS A 42 -3.01 -9.65 -4.61
N PHE A 43 -2.95 -9.23 -3.34
CA PHE A 43 -3.49 -7.95 -2.88
C PHE A 43 -2.42 -6.87 -2.65
N ALA A 44 -1.17 -7.11 -3.07
CA ALA A 44 -0.13 -6.09 -3.03
C ALA A 44 -0.38 -5.01 -4.10
N ASP A 45 -0.79 -3.82 -3.68
CA ASP A 45 -1.12 -2.70 -4.57
C ASP A 45 0.10 -1.82 -4.87
N HIS A 46 0.47 -1.78 -6.15
CA HIS A 46 1.60 -0.99 -6.69
C HIS A 46 1.17 0.27 -7.45
N SER A 47 -0.10 0.68 -7.34
CA SER A 47 -0.54 1.95 -7.92
C SER A 47 0.23 3.13 -7.34
N GLU A 48 0.66 4.04 -8.21
CA GLU A 48 1.21 5.33 -7.83
C GLU A 48 0.06 6.32 -7.70
N VAL A 49 -0.26 6.72 -6.46
CA VAL A 49 -1.26 7.77 -6.23
C VAL A 49 -0.59 8.93 -5.52
N ALA A 50 -0.26 9.97 -6.28
CA ALA A 50 0.48 11.14 -5.81
C ALA A 50 -0.30 12.00 -4.79
N LEU A 51 -1.62 11.82 -4.68
CA LEU A 51 -2.53 12.75 -3.98
C LEU A 51 -3.27 12.14 -2.77
N GLU A 52 -2.92 10.93 -2.33
CA GLU A 52 -3.70 10.19 -1.31
C GLU A 52 -3.89 10.91 0.02
N ARG A 53 -2.86 11.63 0.48
CA ARG A 53 -3.01 12.44 1.70
C ARG A 53 -4.04 13.55 1.52
N LEU A 54 -4.01 14.27 0.39
CA LEU A 54 -4.92 15.37 0.12
C LEU A 54 -6.37 14.88 0.02
N GLU A 55 -6.59 13.73 -0.62
CA GLU A 55 -7.93 13.16 -0.76
C GLU A 55 -8.46 12.56 0.54
N ALA A 56 -7.62 11.86 1.31
CA ALA A 56 -8.00 11.31 2.62
C ALA A 56 -8.27 12.43 3.64
N GLU A 57 -7.47 13.50 3.64
CA GLU A 57 -7.71 14.70 4.44
C GLU A 57 -9.04 15.36 4.02
N ARG A 58 -9.28 15.56 2.71
CA ARG A 58 -10.56 16.09 2.18
C ARG A 58 -11.77 15.22 2.50
N ALA A 59 -11.63 13.90 2.52
CA ALA A 59 -12.71 12.98 2.86
C ALA A 59 -13.04 13.03 4.35
N THR A 60 -12.01 13.14 5.20
CA THR A 60 -12.16 13.31 6.65
C THR A 60 -12.81 14.66 6.97
N GLU A 61 -12.39 15.73 6.31
CA GLU A 61 -12.97 17.08 6.43
C GLU A 61 -14.46 17.08 6.05
N ARG A 62 -14.81 16.45 4.91
CA ARG A 62 -16.21 16.30 4.46
C ARG A 62 -17.08 15.52 5.46
N ARG A 63 -16.52 14.53 6.17
CA ARG A 63 -17.23 13.79 7.22
C ARG A 63 -17.43 14.65 8.47
N ARG A 64 -16.49 15.53 8.82
CA ARG A 64 -16.60 16.46 9.95
C ARG A 64 -17.66 17.54 9.70
N GLN A 65 -17.73 18.09 8.49
CA GLN A 65 -18.72 19.13 8.12
C GLN A 65 -20.16 18.62 8.01
N ARG A 66 -20.37 17.30 7.95
CA ARG A 66 -21.68 16.65 7.92
C ARG A 66 -22.23 16.32 9.32
N ARG A 67 -21.45 16.52 10.37
CA ARG A 67 -21.87 16.42 11.77
C ARG A 67 -22.22 17.80 12.30
#